data_AF-A0A2J5HRW7-F1
#
_entry.id   AF-A0A2J5HRW7-F1
#
_cell.length_a   1.000
_cell.length_b   1.000
_cell.length_c   1.000
_cell.angle_alpha   90.00
_cell.angle_beta   90.00
_cell.angle_gamma   90.00
#
_symmetry.space_group_name_H-M   'P 1'
#
loop_
_entity.id
_entity.type
_entity.pdbx_description
1 polymer ?
#
loop_
_entity_poly.entity_id
_entity_poly.type
_entity_poly.pdbx_seq_one_letter_code
_entity_poly.pdbx_strand_id
1 'polypeptide(L)'
;MTALTCTQHPQYLSDLQEAIEHIRACHLSSITRPYRPGTVDTHGHMWYCWACESRSLKDHRSFDLNEAMWEHLRSRHRDIVNCIVPYEDFDEI
;
A
#
# COMPACT_ATOMS: atom_id res chain seq x y z
N MET A 1 -0.50 15.82 -5.11
CA MET A 1 0.00 14.75 -4.22
C MET A 1 1.51 14.70 -4.37
N THR A 2 2.25 14.51 -3.28
CA THR A 2 3.71 14.41 -3.31
C THR A 2 4.11 13.05 -3.85
N ALA A 3 5.03 13.01 -4.82
CA ALA A 3 5.60 11.76 -5.30
C ALA A 3 6.33 11.02 -4.17
N LEU A 4 6.41 9.71 -4.27
CA LEU A 4 7.00 8.82 -3.28
C LEU A 4 8.11 7.98 -3.92
N THR A 5 8.98 7.43 -3.08
CA THR A 5 9.99 6.45 -3.50
C THR A 5 10.19 5.41 -2.42
N CYS A 6 10.67 4.24 -2.82
CA CYS A 6 11.07 3.18 -1.90
C CYS A 6 12.59 3.20 -1.72
N THR A 7 13.06 3.27 -0.48
CA THR A 7 14.50 3.28 -0.16
C THR A 7 15.17 1.92 -0.35
N GLN A 8 14.40 0.84 -0.45
CA GLN A 8 14.90 -0.52 -0.65
C GLN A 8 14.83 -0.96 -2.12
N HIS A 9 13.93 -0.36 -2.89
CA HIS A 9 13.78 -0.60 -4.32
C HIS A 9 13.71 0.76 -5.01
N PRO A 10 14.72 1.19 -5.77
CA PRO A 10 14.76 2.52 -6.38
C PRO A 10 13.68 2.64 -7.46
N GLN A 11 12.46 2.92 -7.01
CA GLN A 11 11.25 3.00 -7.82
C GLN A 11 10.54 4.29 -7.48
N TYR A 12 10.36 5.13 -8.49
CA TYR A 12 9.48 6.28 -8.43
C TYR A 12 8.02 5.82 -8.37
N LEU A 13 7.26 6.41 -7.45
CA LEU A 13 5.86 6.10 -7.18
C LEU A 13 5.09 7.41 -7.23
N SER A 14 4.28 7.58 -8.28
CA SER A 14 3.61 8.84 -8.59
C SER A 14 2.49 9.20 -7.62
N ASP A 15 1.90 8.21 -6.95
CA ASP A 15 0.82 8.39 -5.99
C ASP A 15 0.75 7.29 -4.91
N LEU A 16 -0.25 7.40 -4.02
CA LEU A 16 -0.51 6.40 -2.97
C LEU A 16 -0.91 5.03 -3.53
N GLN A 17 -1.61 4.98 -4.66
CA GLN A 17 -2.05 3.74 -5.26
C GLN A 17 -0.85 2.92 -5.74
N GLU A 18 0.11 3.57 -6.41
CA GLU A 18 1.37 2.96 -6.82
C GLU A 18 2.21 2.54 -5.60
N ALA A 19 2.23 3.35 -4.54
CA ALA A 19 2.94 2.98 -3.31
C ALA A 19 2.34 1.73 -2.63
N ILE A 20 1.01 1.64 -2.51
CA ILE A 20 0.34 0.46 -1.95
C ILE A 20 0.58 -0.76 -2.85
N GLU A 21 0.57 -0.57 -4.17
CA GLU A 21 0.91 -1.64 -5.12
C GLU A 21 2.35 -2.13 -4.99
N HIS A 22 3.30 -1.22 -4.82
CA HIS A 22 4.69 -1.56 -4.59
C HIS A 22 4.83 -2.38 -3.29
N ILE A 23 4.19 -1.94 -2.20
CA ILE A 23 4.16 -2.69 -0.93
C ILE A 23 3.58 -4.08 -1.15
N ARG A 24 2.43 -4.18 -1.82
CA ARG A 24 1.78 -5.46 -2.12
C ARG A 24 2.69 -6.41 -2.89
N ALA A 25 3.41 -5.89 -3.89
CA ALA A 25 4.24 -6.69 -4.78
C ALA A 25 5.58 -7.10 -4.15
N CYS A 26 6.20 -6.20 -3.39
CA CYS A 26 7.59 -6.34 -2.97
C CYS A 26 7.79 -6.63 -1.49
N HIS A 27 6.86 -6.19 -0.63
CA HIS A 27 7.09 -6.17 0.82
C HIS A 27 6.04 -6.94 1.64
N LEU A 28 4.77 -6.97 1.20
CA LEU A 28 3.68 -7.63 1.91
C LEU A 28 2.64 -8.23 0.96
N SER A 29 2.86 -9.50 0.59
CA SER A 29 1.97 -10.27 -0.31
C SER A 29 0.60 -10.59 0.29
N SER A 30 0.40 -10.35 1.59
CA SER A 30 -0.89 -10.49 2.29
C SER A 30 -1.83 -9.31 2.07
N ILE A 31 -1.43 -8.32 1.27
CA ILE A 31 -2.32 -7.31 0.74
C ILE A 31 -2.92 -7.85 -0.56
N THR A 32 -4.23 -7.73 -0.75
CA THR A 32 -4.87 -8.06 -2.02
C THR A 32 -5.77 -6.93 -2.49
N ARG A 33 -5.99 -6.88 -3.80
CA ARG A 33 -7.04 -6.09 -4.44
C ARG A 33 -7.93 -7.01 -5.26
N PRO A 34 -9.25 -6.77 -5.33
CA PRO A 34 -10.17 -7.64 -6.05
C PRO A 34 -10.05 -7.49 -7.57
N TYR A 35 -9.68 -6.30 -8.04
CA TYR A 35 -9.65 -5.95 -9.47
C TYR A 35 -8.36 -5.21 -9.86
N ARG A 36 -8.49 -4.19 -10.72
CA ARG A 36 -7.42 -3.31 -11.15
C ARG A 36 -7.13 -2.27 -10.07
N PRO A 37 -5.93 -1.65 -10.06
CA PRO A 37 -5.66 -0.50 -9.21
C PRO A 37 -6.80 0.52 -9.24
N GLY A 38 -7.22 1.03 -8.08
CA GLY A 38 -8.26 2.06 -8.00
C GLY A 38 -9.71 1.58 -8.20
N THR A 39 -9.93 0.28 -8.38
CA THR A 39 -11.28 -0.27 -8.61
C THR A 39 -11.83 -0.93 -7.35
N VAL A 40 -13.03 -0.53 -6.94
CA VAL A 40 -13.79 -1.21 -5.86
C VAL A 40 -14.49 -2.44 -6.38
N ASP A 41 -14.75 -3.40 -5.48
CA ASP A 41 -15.58 -4.55 -5.81
C ASP A 41 -17.08 -4.37 -5.55
N THR A 42 -17.83 -5.47 -5.70
CA THR A 42 -19.28 -5.51 -5.48
C THR A 42 -19.67 -5.15 -4.04
N HIS A 43 -18.75 -5.22 -3.09
CA HIS A 43 -18.94 -4.81 -1.70
C HIS A 43 -18.41 -3.39 -1.42
N GLY A 44 -17.87 -2.71 -2.43
CA GLY A 44 -17.31 -1.37 -2.31
C GLY A 44 -15.86 -1.34 -1.81
N HIS A 45 -15.17 -2.48 -1.79
CA HIS A 45 -13.80 -2.56 -1.26
C HIS A 45 -12.75 -2.56 -2.37
N MET A 46 -11.72 -1.74 -2.21
CA MET A 46 -10.56 -1.62 -3.10
C MET A 46 -9.38 -2.46 -2.61
N TRP A 47 -9.17 -2.52 -1.30
CA TRP A 47 -8.03 -3.19 -0.67
C TRP A 47 -8.46 -4.12 0.43
N TYR A 48 -7.68 -5.18 0.59
CA TYR A 48 -7.79 -6.15 1.65
C TYR A 48 -6.44 -6.35 2.31
N CYS A 49 -6.42 -6.36 3.64
CA CYS A 49 -5.25 -6.75 4.44
C CYS A 49 -5.57 -8.03 5.22
N TRP A 50 -4.85 -9.10 4.88
CA TRP A 50 -4.95 -10.42 5.52
C TRP A 50 -3.89 -10.63 6.61
N ALA A 51 -3.01 -9.65 6.83
CA ALA A 51 -1.89 -9.77 7.76
C ALA A 51 -2.25 -9.40 9.21
N CYS A 52 -3.34 -8.67 9.44
CA CYS A 52 -3.68 -8.14 10.76
C CYS A 52 -4.54 -9.04 11.65
N GLU A 53 -5.31 -9.96 11.07
CA GLU A 53 -6.24 -10.80 11.84
C GLU A 53 -5.70 -12.23 12.00
N SER A 54 -6.03 -12.87 13.13
CA SER A 54 -5.31 -14.04 13.65
C SER A 54 -5.65 -15.37 12.97
N ARG A 55 -4.61 -16.18 12.71
CA ARG A 55 -4.56 -17.65 12.45
C ARG A 55 -5.47 -18.27 11.38
N SER A 56 -6.52 -17.62 10.90
CA SER A 56 -7.35 -18.11 9.82
C SER A 56 -7.35 -17.10 8.68
N LEU A 57 -7.08 -17.56 7.46
CA LEU A 57 -7.19 -16.77 6.22
C LEU A 57 -8.64 -16.45 5.86
N LYS A 58 -9.53 -16.30 6.85
CA LYS A 58 -10.93 -15.95 6.67
C LYS A 58 -11.22 -14.52 7.09
N ASP A 59 -10.46 -13.98 8.04
CA ASP A 59 -10.66 -12.63 8.53
C ASP A 59 -9.66 -11.68 7.88
N HIS A 60 -10.19 -10.59 7.33
CA HIS A 60 -9.41 -9.53 6.69
C HIS A 60 -10.00 -8.17 7.01
N ARG A 61 -9.16 -7.14 6.92
CA ARG A 61 -9.62 -5.76 6.92
C ARG A 61 -9.82 -5.29 5.49
N SER A 62 -10.95 -4.65 5.23
CA SER A 62 -11.31 -4.14 3.91
C SER A 62 -11.30 -2.62 3.91
N PHE A 63 -10.87 -2.02 2.81
CA PHE A 63 -10.79 -0.57 2.65
C PHE A 63 -11.32 -0.18 1.28
N ASP A 64 -12.12 0.88 1.22
CA ASP A 64 -12.71 1.46 0.02
C ASP A 64 -11.85 2.56 -0.62
N LEU A 65 -10.86 3.10 0.12
CA LEU A 65 -9.97 4.19 -0.30
C LEU A 65 -8.48 3.83 -0.14
N ASN A 66 -7.64 4.40 -1.01
CA ASN A 66 -6.19 4.30 -0.90
C ASN A 66 -5.69 4.90 0.42
N GLU A 67 -6.25 6.02 0.85
CA GLU A 67 -5.87 6.73 2.06
C GLU A 67 -6.15 5.90 3.31
N ALA A 68 -7.31 5.23 3.35
CA ALA A 68 -7.70 4.35 4.46
C ALA A 68 -6.77 3.14 4.55
N MET A 69 -6.43 2.54 3.42
CA MET A 69 -5.44 1.47 3.37
C MET A 69 -4.04 1.96 3.79
N TRP A 70 -3.62 3.13 3.32
CA TRP A 70 -2.33 3.72 3.67
C TRP A 70 -2.21 4.02 5.17
N GLU A 71 -3.25 4.59 5.77
CA GLU A 71 -3.30 4.83 7.21
C GLU A 71 -3.26 3.52 8.02
N HIS A 72 -3.97 2.50 7.55
CA HIS A 72 -3.89 1.17 8.12
C HIS A 72 -2.47 0.61 8.08
N LEU A 73 -1.81 0.66 6.92
CA LEU A 73 -0.44 0.17 6.78
C LEU A 73 0.54 0.94 7.67
N ARG A 74 0.44 2.27 7.74
CA ARG A 74 1.29 3.08 8.63
C ARG A 74 1.07 2.79 10.12
N SER A 75 -0.14 2.40 10.51
CA SER A 75 -0.47 2.11 11.92
C SER A 75 -0.17 0.68 12.34
N ARG A 76 -0.31 -0.30 11.45
CA ARG A 76 -0.19 -1.74 11.78
C ARG A 76 0.99 -2.46 11.15
N HIS A 77 1.55 -1.92 10.06
CA HIS A 77 2.65 -2.48 9.27
C HIS A 77 3.77 -1.45 9.09
N ARG A 78 4.03 -0.66 10.14
CA ARG A 78 4.93 0.50 10.08
C ARG A 78 6.35 0.11 9.62
N ASP A 79 6.85 -1.01 10.12
CA ASP A 79 8.15 -1.58 9.76
C ASP A 79 8.27 -1.84 8.25
N ILE A 80 7.18 -2.25 7.60
CA ILE A 80 7.10 -2.50 6.17
C ILE A 80 7.01 -1.18 5.38
N VAL A 81 6.23 -0.21 5.86
CA VAL A 81 5.96 1.03 5.11
C VAL A 81 7.03 2.10 5.31
N ASN A 82 7.87 2.02 6.34
CA ASN A 82 8.93 2.99 6.62
C ASN A 82 9.95 3.14 5.47
N CYS A 83 10.04 2.19 4.54
CA CYS A 83 10.88 2.32 3.35
C CYS A 83 10.29 3.27 2.29
N ILE A 84 9.00 3.60 2.38
CA ILE A 84 8.36 4.56 1.48
C ILE A 84 8.48 5.96 2.06
N VAL A 85 9.16 6.84 1.32
CA VAL A 85 9.44 8.22 1.73
C VAL A 85 9.04 9.19 0.62
N PRO A 86 8.86 10.49 0.92
CA PRO A 86 8.72 11.50 -0.11
C PRO A 86 9.88 11.41 -1.12
N TYR A 87 9.55 11.46 -2.40
CA TYR A 87 10.57 11.60 -3.43
C TYR A 87 11.07 13.04 -3.41
N GLU A 88 12.35 13.21 -3.10
CA GLU A 88 13.06 14.48 -3.25
C GLU A 88 13.79 14.39 -4.60
N ASP A 89 13.41 15.24 -5.56
CA ASP A 89 14.25 15.45 -6.74
C ASP A 89 15.56 16.05 -6.21
N PHE A 90 16.62 15.26 -6.25
CA PHE A 90 17.95 15.85 -6.19
C PHE A 90 18.13 16.55 -7.54
N ASP A 91 17.76 17.83 -7.60
CA ASP A 91 18.15 18.70 -8.70
C ASP A 91 19.66 18.51 -8.91
N GLU A 92 20.02 17.98 -10.08
CA GLU A 92 21.41 17.83 -10.51
C GLU A 92 22.09 19.21 -10.42
N ILE A 93 23.10 19.31 -9.54
CA ILE A 93 23.95 20.50 -9.39
C ILE A 93 24.94 20.56 -10.55
#